data_AF-A0A9D6XZE6-F1
#
_entry.id   AF-A0A9D6XZE6-F1
#
_cell.length_a   1.000
_cell.length_b   1.000
_cell.length_c   1.000
_cell.angle_alpha   90.00
_cell.angle_beta   90.00
_cell.angle_gamma   90.00
#
_symmetry.space_group_name_H-M   'P 1'
#
loop_
_entity.id
_entity.type
_entity.pdbx_description
1 polymer ?
#
loop_
_entity_poly.entity_id
_entity_poly.type
_entity_poly.pdbx_seq_one_letter_code
_entity_poly.pdbx_strand_id
1 'polypeptide(L)'
;MAVCQQCGGTIEDASMGGVVWAWDAWHDGDRASVRVLCKTNHCLARGEGRGLPWMPLGQYLLFLTQNVGLRGGKLREARRRADLMASTG
;
A
#
# COMPACT_ATOMS: atom_id res chain seq x y z
N MET A 1 5.21 3.31 -8.95
CA MET A 1 6.21 3.11 -7.89
C MET A 1 5.52 3.29 -6.54
N ALA A 2 5.69 2.34 -5.62
CA ALA A 2 5.25 2.42 -4.23
C ALA A 2 6.45 2.19 -3.30
N VAL A 3 6.34 2.57 -2.02
CA VAL A 3 7.41 2.38 -1.03
C VAL A 3 6.94 1.37 0.00
N CYS A 4 7.76 0.37 0.30
CA CYS A 4 7.53 -0.58 1.37
C CYS A 4 7.60 0.16 2.71
N GLN A 5 6.50 0.16 3.46
CA GLN A 5 6.41 0.91 4.72
C GLN A 5 7.21 0.26 5.87
N GLN A 6 7.71 -0.97 5.68
CA GLN A 6 8.52 -1.66 6.69
C GLN A 6 10.04 -1.49 6.47
N CYS A 7 10.51 -1.58 5.22
CA CYS A 7 11.95 -1.53 4.93
C CYS A 7 12.39 -0.32 4.11
N GLY A 8 11.46 0.57 3.73
CA GLY A 8 11.73 1.72 2.87
C GLY A 8 12.04 1.37 1.40
N GLY A 9 12.10 0.07 1.06
CA GLY A 9 12.44 -0.37 -0.29
C GLY A 9 11.37 0.00 -1.32
N THR A 10 11.81 0.34 -2.52
CA THR A 10 10.93 0.70 -3.64
C THR A 10 10.29 -0.55 -4.27
N ILE A 11 9.00 -0.44 -4.61
CA ILE A 11 8.20 -1.42 -5.32
C ILE A 11 7.86 -0.82 -6.69
N GLU A 12 8.62 -1.19 -7.70
CA GLU A 12 8.43 -0.71 -9.08
C GLU A 12 7.29 -1.45 -9.79
N ASP A 13 7.23 -2.77 -9.59
CA ASP A 13 6.16 -3.63 -10.08
C ASP A 13 5.15 -3.94 -8.94
N ALA A 14 3.87 -3.63 -9.18
CA ALA A 14 2.79 -3.91 -8.23
C ALA A 14 2.61 -5.40 -7.93
N SER A 15 3.09 -6.30 -8.79
CA SER A 15 3.13 -7.75 -8.53
C SER A 15 4.07 -8.10 -7.36
N MET A 16 5.07 -7.25 -7.10
CA MET A 16 6.07 -7.39 -6.04
C MET A 16 5.66 -6.74 -4.72
N GLY A 17 4.44 -6.21 -4.65
CA GLY A 17 3.87 -5.61 -3.45
C GLY A 17 2.61 -6.34 -2.98
N GLY A 18 2.27 -6.10 -1.72
CA GLY A 18 1.01 -6.50 -1.13
C GLY A 18 0.55 -5.45 -0.12
N VAL A 19 -0.73 -5.53 0.18
CA VAL A 19 -1.41 -4.64 1.10
C VAL A 19 -1.89 -5.46 2.28
N VAL A 20 -1.47 -5.09 3.49
CA VAL A 20 -1.86 -5.75 4.73
C VAL A 20 -2.82 -4.84 5.50
N TRP A 21 -3.78 -5.45 6.20
CA TRP A 21 -4.61 -4.75 7.19
C TRP A 21 -4.00 -4.95 8.57
N ALA A 22 -3.47 -3.86 9.13
CA ALA A 22 -2.90 -3.82 10.46
C ALA A 22 -3.87 -3.17 11.46
N TRP A 23 -3.73 -3.53 12.72
CA TRP A 23 -4.43 -2.88 13.83
C TRP A 23 -3.41 -2.05 14.60
N ASP A 24 -3.58 -0.74 14.55
CA ASP A 24 -2.70 0.20 15.23
C ASP A 24 -3.35 0.65 16.52
N ALA A 25 -2.61 0.58 17.63
CA ALA A 25 -3.04 1.16 18.89
C ALA A 25 -3.19 2.68 18.73
N TRP A 26 -4.36 3.20 19.06
CA TRP A 26 -4.68 4.62 19.02
C TRP A 26 -5.21 5.08 20.38
N HIS A 27 -5.27 6.40 20.59
CA HIS A 27 -5.64 6.98 21.88
C HIS A 27 -6.99 6.51 22.44
N ASP A 28 -7.94 6.12 21.57
CA ASP A 28 -9.30 5.68 21.95
C ASP A 28 -9.59 4.22 21.52
N GLY A 29 -8.56 3.40 21.30
CA GLY A 29 -8.68 1.99 20.91
C GLY A 29 -7.93 1.64 19.63
N ASP A 30 -8.17 0.44 19.11
CA ASP A 30 -7.47 -0.03 17.91
C ASP A 30 -8.11 0.53 16.64
N ARG A 31 -7.27 1.02 15.72
CA ARG A 31 -7.69 1.48 14.40
C ARG A 31 -7.12 0.58 13.31
N ALA A 32 -7.99 0.15 12.40
CA ALA A 32 -7.55 -0.53 11.18
C ALA A 32 -6.77 0.46 10.28
N SER A 33 -5.56 0.07 9.90
CA SER A 33 -4.74 0.76 8.91
C SER A 33 -4.37 -0.17 7.78
N VAL A 34 -4.09 0.43 6.62
CA VAL A 34 -3.69 -0.28 5.41
C VAL A 34 -2.22 0.03 5.18
N ARG A 35 -1.38 -1.01 5.10
CA ARG A 35 0.06 -0.85 4.87
C ARG A 35 0.50 -1.56 3.59
N VAL A 36 1.41 -0.94 2.84
CA VAL A 36 2.01 -1.50 1.63
C VAL A 36 3.37 -2.11 1.96
N LEU A 37 3.52 -3.41 1.72
CA LEU A 37 4.74 -4.18 2.01
C LEU A 37 5.28 -4.86 0.74
N CYS A 38 6.60 -4.97 0.63
CA CYS A 38 7.24 -5.64 -0.50
C CYS A 38 7.41 -7.16 -0.29
N LYS A 39 7.43 -7.89 -1.42
CA LYS A 39 7.83 -9.31 -1.50
C LYS A 39 9.34 -9.48 -1.54
N THR A 40 10.05 -8.54 -2.18
CA THR A 40 11.50 -8.62 -2.45
C THR A 40 12.34 -8.80 -1.18
N ASN A 41 11.98 -8.11 -0.10
CA ASN A 41 12.65 -8.23 1.20
C ASN A 41 11.87 -9.12 2.19
N HIS A 42 10.94 -9.94 1.69
CA HIS A 42 10.07 -10.81 2.48
C HIS A 42 9.24 -10.09 3.56
N CYS A 43 8.97 -8.78 3.43
CA CYS A 43 8.18 -8.02 4.41
C CYS A 43 6.72 -8.49 4.51
N LEU A 44 6.17 -9.08 3.45
CA LEU A 44 4.85 -9.74 3.53
C LEU A 44 4.89 -11.06 4.32
N ALA A 45 6.01 -11.76 4.32
CA ALA A 45 6.15 -13.08 4.96
C ALA A 45 6.78 -13.00 6.37
N ARG A 46 7.26 -11.82 6.78
CA ARG A 46 8.00 -11.58 8.02
C ARG A 46 7.57 -10.27 8.67
N GLY A 47 7.89 -10.10 9.95
CA GLY A 47 7.56 -8.89 10.69
C GLY A 47 6.06 -8.62 10.69
N GLU A 48 5.67 -7.38 10.42
CA GLU A 48 4.29 -6.91 10.53
C GLU A 48 3.32 -7.62 9.58
N GLY A 49 3.78 -8.10 8.41
CA GLY A 49 2.92 -8.81 7.47
C GLY A 49 2.59 -10.24 7.88
N ARG A 50 3.33 -10.84 8.82
CA ARG A 50 3.20 -12.27 9.12
C ARG A 50 1.87 -12.56 9.84
N GLY A 51 1.03 -13.35 9.20
CA GLY A 51 -0.24 -13.83 9.77
C GLY A 51 -1.39 -12.81 9.68
N LEU A 52 -1.14 -11.62 9.14
CA LEU A 52 -2.20 -10.65 8.86
C LEU A 52 -2.90 -11.00 7.53
N PRO A 53 -4.22 -10.70 7.42
CA PRO A 53 -4.90 -10.70 6.13
C PRO A 53 -4.19 -9.73 5.18
N TRP A 54 -3.98 -10.17 3.94
CA TRP A 54 -3.34 -9.35 2.93
C TRP A 54 -3.85 -9.67 1.54
N MET A 55 -3.68 -8.71 0.63
CA MET A 55 -4.01 -8.88 -0.78
C MET A 55 -2.89 -8.37 -1.70
N PRO A 56 -2.73 -8.90 -2.92
CA PRO A 56 -1.79 -8.37 -3.90
C PRO A 56 -2.04 -6.88 -4.19
N LEU A 57 -0.96 -6.09 -4.26
CA LEU A 57 -1.09 -4.63 -4.45
C LEU A 57 -1.81 -4.28 -5.76
N GLY A 58 -1.54 -4.99 -6.85
CA GLY A 58 -2.26 -4.80 -8.12
C GLY A 58 -3.78 -5.03 -8.01
N GLN A 59 -4.21 -6.05 -7.25
CA GLN A 59 -5.62 -6.33 -7.02
C GLN A 59 -6.28 -5.26 -6.14
N TYR A 60 -5.56 -4.74 -5.14
CA TYR A 60 -6.04 -3.64 -4.32
C TYR A 60 -6.27 -2.36 -5.13
N LEU A 61 -5.32 -2.02 -6.00
CA LEU A 61 -5.45 -0.87 -6.90
C LEU A 61 -6.66 -1.02 -7.84
N LEU A 62 -6.89 -2.23 -8.37
CA LEU A 62 -8.07 -2.51 -9.18
C LEU A 62 -9.36 -2.36 -8.36
N PHE A 63 -9.40 -2.90 -7.14
CA PHE A 63 -10.54 -2.75 -6.24
C PHE A 63 -10.88 -1.28 -5.98
N LEU A 64 -9.86 -0.45 -5.67
CA LEU A 64 -10.03 0.98 -5.41
C LEU A 64 -10.58 1.74 -6.63
N THR A 65 -10.06 1.46 -7.83
CA THR A 65 -10.51 2.12 -9.06
C THR A 65 -11.93 1.71 -9.46
N GLN A 66 -12.30 0.45 -9.22
CA GLN A 66 -13.61 -0.09 -9.59
C GLN A 66 -14.70 0.27 -8.58
N ASN A 67 -14.42 0.17 -7.27
CA ASN A 67 -15.43 0.21 -6.21
C ASN A 67 -15.43 1.50 -5.40
N VAL A 68 -14.28 2.19 -5.28
CA VAL A 68 -14.14 3.39 -4.45
C VAL A 68 -14.24 4.68 -5.28
N GLY A 69 -14.48 4.57 -6.58
CA GLY A 69 -14.70 5.72 -7.47
C GLY A 69 -13.44 6.56 -7.69
N LEU A 70 -12.25 5.96 -7.58
CA LEU A 70 -10.99 6.55 -8.05
C LEU A 70 -10.98 6.59 -9.58
N ARG A 71 -11.76 7.52 -10.14
CA ARG A 71 -11.95 7.72 -11.58
C ARG A 71 -11.78 9.19 -11.95
N GLY A 72 -11.49 9.46 -13.23
CA GLY A 72 -11.43 10.81 -13.78
C GLY A 72 -10.49 11.75 -13.01
N GLY A 73 -11.02 12.89 -12.56
CA GLY A 73 -10.25 13.91 -11.84
C GLY A 73 -9.57 13.39 -10.57
N LYS A 74 -10.22 12.49 -9.81
CA LYS A 74 -9.63 11.92 -8.58
C LYS A 74 -8.42 11.03 -8.87
N LEU A 75 -8.45 10.29 -9.97
CA LEU A 75 -7.32 9.47 -10.40
C LEU A 75 -6.16 10.33 -10.90
N ARG A 76 -6.45 11.39 -11.67
CA ARG A 76 -5.42 12.36 -12.10
C ARG A 76 -4.75 13.05 -10.92
N GLU A 77 -5.53 13.45 -9.92
CA GLU A 77 -5.00 14.06 -8.71
C GLU A 77 -4.18 13.09 -7.87
N ALA A 78 -4.64 11.84 -7.72
CA ALA A 78 -3.88 10.79 -7.06
C ALA A 78 -2.55 10.52 -7.81
N ARG A 79 -2.58 10.50 -9.15
CA ARG A 79 -1.39 10.33 -9.99
C ARG A 79 -0.41 11.49 -9.82
N ARG A 80 -0.90 12.74 -9.90
CA ARG A 80 -0.08 13.95 -9.70
C ARG A 80 0.64 13.92 -8.35
N ARG A 81 -0.07 13.58 -7.27
CA ARG A 81 0.53 13.46 -5.93
C ARG A 81 1.61 12.37 -5.87
N ALA A 82 1.37 11.22 -6.51
CA ALA A 82 2.35 10.15 -6.58
C ALA A 82 3.60 10.56 -7.37
N ASP A 83 3.44 11.26 -8.50
CA ASP A 83 4.57 11.76 -9.31
C ASP A 83 5.39 12.79 -8.52
N LEU A 84 4.75 13.68 -7.76
CA LEU A 84 5.44 14.61 -6.86
C LEU A 84 6.26 13.88 -5.79
N MET A 85 5.67 12.89 -5.10
CA MET A 85 6.36 12.10 -4.09
C MET A 85 7.57 11.35 -4.66
N ALA A 86 7.46 10.85 -5.89
CA ALA A 86 8.56 10.17 -6.58
C ALA A 86 9.70 11.12 -6.99
N SER A 87 9.39 12.40 -7.21
CA SER A 87 10.39 13.43 -7.58
C SER A 87 11.12 14.07 -6.40
N THR A 88 10.62 13.86 -5.18
CA THR A 88 11.19 14.41 -3.93
C THR A 88 12.02 13.39 -3.12
N GLY A 89 12.25 12.19 -3.68
CA GLY A 89 13.01 11.11 -3.05
C GLY A 89 14.42 10.97 -3.60
#